data_AF-A0A6P7TG21-F1
#
_entry.id   AF-A0A6P7TG21-F1
#
_cell.length_a   1.000
_cell.length_b   1.000
_cell.length_c   1.000
_cell.angle_alpha   90.00
_cell.angle_beta   90.00
_cell.angle_gamma   90.00
#
_symmetry.space_group_name_H-M   'P 1'
#
loop_
_entity.id
_entity.type
_entity.pdbx_description
1 polymer ?
#
loop_
_entity_poly.entity_id
_entity_poly.type
_entity_poly.pdbx_seq_one_letter_code
_entity_poly.pdbx_strand_id
1 'polypeptide(L)'
;MLFLTFLSLLLLSECESMSPGKYSSLPEKLKTKDKDDNHGGIKMGIVSKFCDDGKISLDVDLKDSTIGYKCKQAINHVNQVPFYDISSDEEEDPPIHVCLPENITYNKDIPTSGSHRPLWPKYGEYMYLPPQRWLHSLEHGAAVFLYHPCANKANISYFKRIALVA
;
A
#
# COMPACT_ATOMS: atom_id res chain seq x y z
N MET A 1 0.75 -45.00 -26.46
CA MET A 1 1.36 -44.41 -25.25
C MET A 1 2.13 -43.18 -25.66
N LEU A 2 1.49 -42.01 -25.66
CA LEU A 2 2.11 -40.71 -25.92
C LEU A 2 2.57 -40.12 -24.58
N PHE A 3 3.87 -40.01 -24.37
CA PHE A 3 4.45 -39.20 -23.31
C PHE A 3 4.50 -37.75 -23.82
N LEU A 4 3.58 -36.91 -23.34
CA LEU A 4 3.66 -35.45 -23.49
C LEU A 4 4.08 -34.89 -22.13
N THR A 5 5.38 -34.67 -21.97
CA THR A 5 5.93 -33.83 -20.91
C THR A 5 5.57 -32.38 -21.25
N PHE A 6 4.42 -31.91 -20.75
CA PHE A 6 4.13 -30.48 -20.76
C PHE A 6 4.96 -29.81 -19.67
N LEU A 7 6.02 -29.20 -20.18
CA LEU A 7 6.89 -28.23 -19.55
C LEU A 7 6.09 -27.28 -18.66
N SER A 8 6.52 -27.20 -17.41
CA SER A 8 6.15 -26.21 -16.41
C SER A 8 6.17 -24.80 -17.01
N LEU A 9 4.99 -24.21 -17.20
CA LEU A 9 4.78 -22.78 -17.07
C LEU A 9 4.14 -22.57 -15.70
N LEU A 10 4.99 -22.55 -14.66
CA LEU A 10 4.70 -21.76 -13.48
C LEU A 10 4.53 -20.33 -13.96
N LEU A 11 3.28 -19.87 -13.98
CA LEU A 11 2.94 -18.45 -13.93
C LEU A 11 3.53 -17.92 -12.62
N LEU A 12 4.82 -17.56 -12.65
CA LEU A 12 5.35 -16.64 -11.66
C LEU A 12 4.58 -15.35 -11.90
N SER A 13 3.69 -15.02 -10.97
CA SER A 13 3.20 -13.67 -10.76
C SER A 13 4.42 -12.74 -10.86
N GLU A 14 4.49 -11.95 -11.93
CA GLU A 14 5.48 -10.90 -12.05
C GLU A 14 5.12 -9.89 -10.97
N CYS A 15 5.70 -10.11 -9.80
CA CYS A 15 5.72 -9.18 -8.70
C CYS A 15 6.23 -7.86 -9.27
N GLU A 16 5.33 -6.88 -9.41
CA GLU A 16 5.58 -5.65 -10.15
C GLU A 16 6.61 -4.80 -9.40
N SER A 17 7.86 -5.16 -9.63
CA SER A 17 9.04 -4.60 -9.00
C SER A 17 9.60 -3.49 -9.87
N MET A 18 10.32 -2.57 -9.22
CA MET A 18 11.02 -1.49 -9.90
C MET A 18 11.90 -2.05 -11.04
N SER A 19 11.84 -1.45 -12.23
CA SER A 19 12.51 -2.03 -13.40
C SER A 19 13.99 -2.35 -13.13
N PRO A 20 14.54 -3.47 -13.63
CA PRO A 20 15.90 -3.90 -13.31
C PRO A 20 16.98 -2.83 -13.58
N GLY A 21 16.78 -2.04 -14.65
CA GLY A 21 17.65 -0.91 -14.99
C GLY A 21 17.62 0.21 -13.96
N LYS A 22 16.46 0.50 -13.37
CA LYS A 22 16.32 1.53 -12.34
C LYS A 22 16.82 1.05 -10.98
N TYR A 23 16.57 -0.22 -10.63
CA TYR A 23 17.14 -0.83 -9.42
C TYR A 23 18.66 -0.81 -9.42
N SER A 24 19.29 -1.21 -10.52
CA SER A 24 20.77 -1.21 -10.61
C SER A 24 21.37 0.18 -10.38
N SER A 25 20.70 1.25 -10.83
CA SER A 25 21.14 2.64 -10.63
C SER A 25 20.99 3.19 -9.20
N LEU A 26 20.26 2.52 -8.32
CA LEU A 26 20.11 2.98 -6.93
C LEU A 26 21.44 2.94 -6.18
N PRO A 27 21.72 3.93 -5.31
CA PRO A 27 22.86 3.87 -4.40
C PRO A 27 22.84 2.61 -3.55
N GLU A 28 24.00 1.97 -3.37
CA GLU A 28 24.13 0.69 -2.64
C GLU A 28 23.59 0.72 -1.20
N LYS A 29 23.64 1.90 -0.57
CA LYS A 29 23.08 2.10 0.77
C LYS A 29 21.56 1.87 0.84
N LEU A 30 20.85 2.02 -0.28
CA LEU A 30 19.40 1.82 -0.38
C LEU A 30 19.01 0.38 -0.71
N LYS A 31 19.97 -0.41 -1.21
CA LYS A 31 19.73 -1.82 -1.55
C LYS A 31 19.92 -2.71 -0.33
N THR A 32 19.12 -3.76 -0.23
CA THR A 32 19.39 -4.86 0.70
C THR A 32 20.58 -5.66 0.16
N LYS A 33 21.34 -6.27 1.07
CA LYS A 33 22.37 -7.25 0.71
C LYS A 33 21.81 -8.68 0.73
N ASP A 34 20.58 -8.80 1.21
CA ASP A 34 19.87 -10.05 1.34
C ASP A 34 19.29 -10.42 -0.02
N LYS A 35 19.70 -11.57 -0.54
CA LYS A 35 19.22 -12.07 -1.82
C LYS A 35 17.80 -12.64 -1.70
N ASP A 36 17.36 -12.91 -0.48
CA ASP A 36 16.06 -13.47 -0.15
C ASP A 36 15.13 -12.38 0.45
N ASP A 37 15.43 -11.09 0.18
CA ASP A 37 14.57 -10.00 0.63
C ASP A 37 13.21 -10.03 -0.06
N ASN A 38 12.18 -10.33 0.71
CA ASN A 38 10.80 -10.39 0.25
C ASN A 38 10.16 -9.01 -0.02
N HIS A 39 10.90 -7.91 0.17
CA HIS A 39 10.43 -6.54 -0.04
C HIS A 39 11.04 -5.89 -1.30
N GLY A 40 11.55 -6.70 -2.23
CA GLY A 40 12.01 -6.25 -3.54
C GLY A 40 13.38 -5.57 -3.56
N GLY A 41 14.20 -5.78 -2.53
CA GLY A 41 15.60 -5.37 -2.50
C GLY A 41 15.84 -3.94 -2.07
N ILE A 42 14.82 -3.17 -1.70
CA ILE A 42 14.97 -1.79 -1.22
C ILE A 42 14.81 -1.77 0.30
N LYS A 43 15.74 -1.12 1.01
CA LYS A 43 15.67 -0.98 2.46
C LYS A 43 14.56 -0.03 2.90
N MET A 44 13.75 -0.48 3.85
CA MET A 44 12.84 0.36 4.61
C MET A 44 13.58 1.45 5.41
N GLY A 45 12.91 2.57 5.67
CA GLY A 45 13.32 3.61 6.63
C GLY A 45 14.49 4.51 6.19
N ILE A 46 15.05 4.33 4.99
CA ILE A 46 16.19 5.13 4.52
C ILE A 46 15.72 6.32 3.69
N VAL A 47 15.77 7.52 4.29
CA VAL A 47 15.46 8.78 3.62
C VAL A 47 16.47 9.07 2.50
N SER A 48 15.98 9.22 1.27
CA SER A 48 16.83 9.43 0.10
C SER A 48 16.11 10.08 -1.07
N LYS A 49 16.68 11.16 -1.62
CA LYS A 49 16.19 11.81 -2.84
C LYS A 49 16.19 10.91 -4.09
N PHE A 50 16.88 9.75 -4.02
CA PHE A 50 16.96 8.79 -5.12
C PHE A 50 15.89 7.70 -5.06
N CYS A 51 15.13 7.63 -3.95
CA CYS A 51 14.09 6.63 -3.78
C CYS A 51 12.85 7.24 -3.12
N ASP A 52 12.93 7.57 -1.85
CA ASP A 52 11.86 8.23 -1.12
C ASP A 52 12.47 9.11 -0.03
N ASP A 53 12.22 10.42 -0.09
CA ASP A 53 12.61 11.38 0.94
C ASP A 53 11.41 11.98 1.67
N GLY A 54 10.20 11.50 1.36
CA GLY A 54 8.95 12.03 1.88
C GLY A 54 8.67 13.49 1.48
N LYS A 55 9.30 14.01 0.42
CA LYS A 55 9.19 15.41 -0.01
C LYS A 55 9.02 15.58 -1.52
N ILE A 56 9.83 14.88 -2.31
CA ILE A 56 9.86 15.00 -3.77
C ILE A 56 8.90 13.99 -4.39
N SER A 57 8.25 14.37 -5.50
CA SER A 57 7.34 13.50 -6.28
C SER A 57 6.14 12.96 -5.52
N LEU A 58 5.78 13.57 -4.38
CA LEU A 58 4.58 13.20 -3.63
C LEU A 58 3.29 13.38 -4.44
N ASP A 59 3.32 14.22 -5.48
CA ASP A 59 2.20 14.36 -6.41
C ASP A 59 1.83 13.03 -7.08
N VAL A 60 2.78 12.09 -7.24
CA VAL A 60 2.52 10.76 -7.77
C VAL A 60 1.47 10.03 -6.93
N ASP A 61 1.67 9.98 -5.61
CA ASP A 61 0.77 9.32 -4.67
C ASP A 61 -0.48 10.17 -4.35
N LEU A 62 -0.37 11.50 -4.51
CA LEU A 62 -1.45 12.43 -4.17
C LEU A 62 -2.35 12.79 -5.35
N LYS A 63 -2.07 12.34 -6.58
CA LYS A 63 -2.93 12.63 -7.76
C LYS A 63 -4.39 12.23 -7.53
N ASP A 64 -4.61 11.12 -6.83
CA ASP A 64 -5.96 10.62 -6.49
C ASP A 64 -6.61 11.36 -5.32
N SER A 65 -5.87 12.24 -4.62
CA SER A 65 -6.40 12.99 -3.47
C SER A 65 -7.54 13.93 -3.85
N THR A 66 -7.63 14.38 -5.10
CA THR A 66 -8.72 15.27 -5.55
C THR A 66 -10.10 14.60 -5.57
N ILE A 67 -10.14 13.27 -5.46
CA ILE A 67 -11.36 12.46 -5.52
C ILE A 67 -11.78 11.96 -4.12
N GLY A 68 -10.83 11.75 -3.20
CA GLY A 68 -11.05 10.89 -2.02
C GLY A 68 -11.44 11.53 -0.69
N TYR A 69 -11.33 12.85 -0.47
CA TYR A 69 -11.59 13.46 0.87
C TYR A 69 -12.81 14.39 0.94
N LYS A 70 -13.49 14.66 -0.17
CA LYS A 70 -14.69 15.52 -0.21
C LYS A 70 -15.94 14.68 -0.29
N CYS A 71 -16.88 14.92 0.62
CA CYS A 71 -18.19 14.30 0.54
C CYS A 71 -19.02 14.96 -0.58
N LYS A 72 -19.29 14.22 -1.66
CA LYS A 72 -20.08 14.73 -2.80
C LYS A 72 -21.60 14.51 -2.63
N GLN A 73 -22.02 13.52 -1.85
CA GLN A 73 -23.43 13.21 -1.56
C GLN A 73 -23.56 12.63 -0.14
N ALA A 74 -24.64 12.95 0.57
CA ALA A 74 -24.97 12.26 1.82
C ALA A 74 -25.14 10.77 1.52
N ILE A 75 -24.40 9.90 2.23
CA ILE A 75 -24.61 8.46 2.09
C ILE A 75 -26.02 8.19 2.61
N ASN A 76 -26.93 7.79 1.73
CA ASN A 76 -28.14 7.11 2.18
C ASN A 76 -27.63 5.84 2.86
N HIS A 77 -27.66 5.82 4.20
CA HIS A 77 -27.45 4.62 5.00
C HIS A 77 -28.62 3.65 4.71
N VAL A 78 -28.69 3.14 3.49
CA VAL A 78 -29.42 1.91 3.23
C VAL A 78 -28.67 0.87 4.06
N ASN A 79 -29.38 0.10 4.87
CA ASN A 79 -28.86 -0.90 5.81
C ASN A 79 -28.14 -2.07 5.11
N GLN A 80 -27.22 -1.77 4.21
CA GLN A 80 -26.29 -2.72 3.63
C GLN A 80 -25.08 -2.66 4.52
N VAL A 81 -25.05 -3.52 5.52
CA VAL A 81 -23.78 -3.94 6.11
C VAL A 81 -23.03 -4.56 4.94
N PRO A 82 -21.91 -3.99 4.46
CA PRO A 82 -21.13 -4.67 3.44
C PRO A 82 -20.69 -5.99 4.09
N PHE A 83 -21.20 -7.10 3.56
CA PHE A 83 -20.67 -8.40 3.90
C PHE A 83 -19.30 -8.46 3.22
N TYR A 84 -18.26 -8.14 3.98
CA TYR A 84 -16.91 -8.49 3.55
C TYR A 84 -16.80 -10.00 3.73
N ASP A 85 -16.79 -10.72 2.62
CA ASP A 85 -16.38 -12.11 2.61
C ASP A 85 -14.91 -12.11 3.03
N ILE A 86 -14.63 -12.59 4.25
CA ILE A 86 -13.26 -12.84 4.68
C ILE A 86 -12.86 -14.13 3.96
N SER A 87 -12.52 -14.02 2.68
CA SER A 87 -11.90 -15.11 1.94
C SER A 87 -10.45 -15.19 2.43
N SER A 88 -10.17 -16.18 3.29
CA SER A 88 -8.79 -16.56 3.65
C SER A 88 -7.97 -17.08 2.46
N ASP A 89 -8.60 -17.18 1.29
CA ASP A 89 -8.11 -17.89 0.11
C ASP A 89 -7.59 -16.91 -0.95
N GLU A 90 -7.68 -15.60 -0.73
CA GLU A 90 -7.06 -14.61 -1.61
C GLU A 90 -5.56 -14.54 -1.34
N GLU A 91 -4.76 -14.92 -2.34
CA GLU A 91 -3.31 -14.76 -2.32
C GLU A 91 -2.97 -13.28 -2.11
N GLU A 92 -2.33 -12.96 -0.98
CA GLU A 92 -1.95 -11.58 -0.66
C GLU A 92 -0.83 -11.13 -1.58
N ASP A 93 -1.00 -9.95 -2.20
CA ASP A 93 0.07 -9.32 -2.97
C ASP A 93 1.30 -9.09 -2.06
N PRO A 94 2.51 -9.41 -2.52
CA PRO A 94 3.72 -9.32 -1.71
C PRO A 94 4.09 -7.86 -1.35
N PRO A 95 4.73 -7.64 -0.19
CA PRO A 95 5.02 -6.32 0.38
C PRO A 95 6.25 -5.65 -0.26
N ILE A 96 6.21 -5.37 -1.57
CA ILE A 96 7.36 -4.82 -2.28
C ILE A 96 7.53 -3.32 -2.03
N HIS A 97 8.74 -2.91 -1.63
CA HIS A 97 9.12 -1.51 -1.57
C HIS A 97 9.33 -0.93 -2.97
N VAL A 98 8.64 0.16 -3.27
CA VAL A 98 8.74 0.85 -4.56
C VAL A 98 9.10 2.32 -4.34
N CYS A 99 10.22 2.73 -4.96
CA CYS A 99 10.69 4.11 -4.93
C CYS A 99 9.75 5.07 -5.69
N LEU A 100 9.81 6.36 -5.36
CA LEU A 100 9.27 7.43 -6.19
C LEU A 100 10.23 7.74 -7.35
N PRO A 101 9.72 8.22 -8.51
CA PRO A 101 8.33 8.56 -8.84
C PRO A 101 7.52 7.41 -9.47
N GLU A 102 7.88 6.14 -9.28
CA GLU A 102 7.13 5.01 -9.84
C GLU A 102 5.70 4.97 -9.29
N ASN A 103 4.74 4.73 -10.18
CA ASN A 103 3.34 4.53 -9.79
C ASN A 103 3.19 3.15 -9.14
N ILE A 104 2.27 3.06 -8.18
CA ILE A 104 1.80 1.79 -7.61
C ILE A 104 0.28 1.75 -7.80
N THR A 105 -0.22 0.68 -8.41
CA THR A 105 -1.64 0.46 -8.66
C THR A 105 -2.15 -0.71 -7.83
N TYR A 106 -3.39 -0.63 -7.37
CA TYR A 106 -4.04 -1.69 -6.61
C TYR A 106 -5.34 -2.11 -7.30
N ASN A 107 -5.65 -3.40 -7.21
CA ASN A 107 -6.90 -3.95 -7.76
C ASN A 107 -8.09 -3.78 -6.82
N LYS A 108 -7.85 -3.39 -5.56
CA LYS A 108 -8.86 -3.18 -4.52
C LYS A 108 -8.92 -1.70 -4.13
N ASP A 109 -10.12 -1.20 -3.86
CA ASP A 109 -10.34 0.17 -3.38
C ASP A 109 -9.68 0.43 -2.02
N ILE A 110 -9.64 -0.60 -1.17
CA ILE A 110 -8.95 -0.61 0.12
C ILE A 110 -8.01 -1.82 0.10
N PRO A 111 -6.76 -1.67 -0.40
CA PRO A 111 -5.79 -2.76 -0.36
C PRO A 111 -5.44 -3.12 1.09
N THR A 112 -5.09 -4.36 1.38
CA THR A 112 -4.61 -4.77 2.72
C THR A 112 -3.18 -5.29 2.69
N SER A 113 -2.67 -5.57 1.49
CA SER A 113 -1.32 -6.04 1.20
C SER A 113 -0.82 -5.40 -0.11
N GLY A 114 0.38 -5.78 -0.54
CA GLY A 114 0.97 -5.36 -1.81
C GLY A 114 2.05 -4.29 -1.71
N SER A 115 2.48 -3.83 -2.88
CA SER A 115 3.57 -2.87 -3.03
C SER A 115 3.29 -1.54 -2.32
N HIS A 116 4.29 -0.92 -1.74
CA HIS A 116 4.15 0.33 -0.97
C HIS A 116 5.49 1.10 -0.87
N ARG A 117 5.49 2.29 -0.24
CA ARG A 117 6.70 3.14 -0.13
C ARG A 117 7.62 2.65 0.99
N PRO A 118 8.96 2.71 0.83
CA PRO A 118 9.90 2.28 1.87
C PRO A 118 9.94 3.19 3.11
N LEU A 119 9.27 4.35 3.11
CA LEU A 119 9.08 5.15 4.31
C LEU A 119 7.61 5.09 4.77
N TRP A 120 7.43 4.71 6.03
CA TRP A 120 6.14 4.80 6.72
C TRP A 120 5.75 6.26 7.01
N PRO A 121 4.43 6.55 7.12
CA PRO A 121 3.95 7.85 7.58
C PRO A 121 4.31 8.08 9.04
N LYS A 122 4.34 9.35 9.47
CA LYS A 122 4.35 9.64 10.91
C LYS A 122 3.03 9.14 11.51
N TYR A 123 3.05 8.66 12.75
CA TYR A 123 1.81 8.28 13.42
C TYR A 123 0.98 9.54 13.70
N GLY A 124 -0.33 9.48 13.42
CA GLY A 124 -1.23 10.60 13.65
C GLY A 124 -2.47 10.58 12.76
N GLU A 125 -3.22 11.68 12.82
CA GLU A 125 -4.40 11.90 12.00
C GLU A 125 -4.05 12.68 10.74
N TYR A 126 -4.58 12.22 9.60
CA TYR A 126 -4.40 12.84 8.29
C TYR A 126 -5.75 13.17 7.66
N MET A 127 -5.84 14.33 6.99
CA MET A 127 -7.00 14.61 6.13
C MET A 127 -7.08 13.62 4.96
N TYR A 128 -5.92 13.23 4.45
CA TYR A 128 -5.76 12.19 3.45
C TYR A 128 -4.35 11.61 3.57
N LEU A 129 -4.24 10.29 3.48
CA LEU A 129 -2.99 9.57 3.44
C LEU A 129 -3.10 8.48 2.36
N PRO A 130 -2.20 8.46 1.37
CA PRO A 130 -2.34 7.54 0.24
C PRO A 130 -2.03 6.09 0.65
N PRO A 131 -2.61 5.07 -0.03
CA PRO A 131 -2.44 3.65 0.31
C PRO A 131 -1.00 3.18 0.45
N GLN A 132 -0.13 3.69 -0.42
CA GLN A 132 1.29 3.39 -0.45
C GLN A 132 2.01 3.76 0.86
N ARG A 133 1.40 4.56 1.74
CA ARG A 133 1.96 4.94 3.06
C ARG A 133 1.40 4.09 4.18
N TRP A 134 0.08 3.96 4.30
CA TRP A 134 -0.50 3.21 5.42
C TRP A 134 -0.36 1.69 5.25
N LEU A 135 -0.16 1.16 4.04
CA LEU A 135 0.15 -0.26 3.83
C LEU A 135 1.46 -0.67 4.53
N HIS A 136 2.49 0.17 4.48
CA HIS A 136 3.74 -0.08 5.23
C HIS A 136 3.47 -0.14 6.74
N SER A 137 2.60 0.74 7.26
CA SER A 137 2.21 0.66 8.66
C SER A 137 1.46 -0.63 8.98
N LEU A 138 0.57 -1.11 8.10
CA LEU A 138 -0.12 -2.39 8.25
C LEU A 138 0.84 -3.58 8.24
N GLU A 139 1.81 -3.61 7.34
CA GLU A 139 2.83 -4.66 7.25
C GLU A 139 3.58 -4.84 8.58
N HIS A 140 3.86 -3.74 9.28
CA HIS A 140 4.50 -3.75 10.60
C HIS A 140 3.52 -3.77 11.79
N GLY A 141 2.27 -4.17 11.55
CA GLY A 141 1.29 -4.46 12.59
C GLY A 141 0.59 -3.23 13.19
N ALA A 142 0.64 -2.07 12.54
CA ALA A 142 -0.13 -0.91 12.99
C ALA A 142 -1.64 -1.11 12.73
N ALA A 143 -2.47 -0.52 13.58
CA ALA A 143 -3.90 -0.39 13.30
C ALA A 143 -4.17 0.88 12.48
N VAL A 144 -4.83 0.74 11.34
CA VAL A 144 -5.18 1.86 10.46
C VAL A 144 -6.70 2.05 10.43
N PHE A 145 -7.15 3.27 10.75
CA PHE A 145 -8.56 3.64 10.69
C PHE A 145 -8.81 4.50 9.45
N LEU A 146 -9.53 3.95 8.47
CA LEU A 146 -9.93 4.67 7.26
C LEU A 146 -11.38 5.15 7.39
N TYR A 147 -11.60 6.44 7.17
CA TYR A 147 -12.94 7.04 7.26
C TYR A 147 -13.39 7.54 5.90
N HIS A 148 -14.54 7.04 5.44
CA HIS A 148 -15.18 7.61 4.26
C HIS A 148 -15.55 9.10 4.51
N PRO A 149 -15.35 10.03 3.56
CA PRO A 149 -15.58 11.47 3.78
C PRO A 149 -17.00 11.82 4.24
N CYS A 150 -17.96 11.03 3.78
CA CYS A 150 -19.38 11.18 4.11
C CYS A 150 -19.83 10.39 5.33
N ALA A 151 -18.93 9.69 6.04
CA ALA A 151 -19.29 8.96 7.24
C ALA A 151 -19.78 9.91 8.36
N ASN A 152 -20.71 9.40 9.17
CA ASN A 152 -21.30 10.14 10.28
C ASN A 152 -20.20 10.64 11.25
N LYS A 153 -20.18 11.95 11.52
CA LYS A 153 -19.11 12.57 12.32
C LYS A 153 -19.10 12.13 13.78
N ALA A 154 -20.24 11.73 14.35
CA ALA A 154 -20.31 11.18 15.70
C ALA A 154 -19.61 9.81 15.77
N ASN A 155 -19.83 8.94 14.76
CA ASN A 155 -19.14 7.64 14.68
C ASN A 155 -17.64 7.81 14.51
N ILE A 156 -17.20 8.70 13.61
CA ILE A 156 -15.77 9.02 13.45
C ILE A 156 -15.18 9.48 14.79
N SER A 157 -15.86 10.39 15.49
CA SER A 157 -15.39 10.89 16.79
C SER A 157 -15.28 9.78 17.84
N TYR A 158 -16.17 8.79 17.81
CA TYR A 158 -16.09 7.61 18.67
C TYR A 158 -14.86 6.76 18.35
N PHE A 159 -14.65 6.39 17.07
CA PHE A 159 -13.51 5.59 16.66
C PHE A 159 -12.16 6.28 16.90
N LYS A 160 -12.08 7.59 16.70
CA LYS A 160 -10.88 8.37 17.04
C LYS A 160 -10.51 8.29 18.51
N ARG A 161 -11.50 8.25 19.41
CA ARG A 161 -11.23 8.05 20.83
C ARG A 161 -10.66 6.66 21.11
N ILE A 162 -11.03 5.63 20.35
CA ILE A 162 -10.42 4.30 20.49
C ILE A 162 -8.95 4.35 20.07
N ALA A 163 -8.65 5.01 18.95
CA ALA A 163 -7.29 5.10 18.41
C ALA A 163 -6.30 5.88 19.31
N LEU A 164 -6.78 6.76 20.19
CA LEU A 164 -5.94 7.56 21.10
C LEU A 164 -5.59 6.84 22.41
N VAL A 165 -6.22 5.70 22.70
CA VAL A 165 -6.06 4.96 23.95
C VAL A 165 -5.30 3.64 23.72
N ALA A 166 -5.03 3.30 22.45
CA ALA A 166 -4.15 2.22 22.01
C ALA A 166 -2.71 2.72 21.85
#